data_AF-A0A9W8X8C8-F1
#
_entry.id   AF-A0A9W8X8C8-F1
#
_cell.length_a   1.000
_cell.length_b   1.000
_cell.length_c   1.000
_cell.angle_alpha   90.00
_cell.angle_beta   90.00
_cell.angle_gamma   90.00
#
_symmetry.space_group_name_H-M   'P 1'
#
loop_
_entity.id
_entity.type
_entity.pdbx_description
1 polymer ?
#
loop_
_entity_poly.entity_id
_entity_poly.type
_entity_poly.pdbx_seq_one_letter_code
_entity_poly.pdbx_strand_id
1 'polypeptide(L)'
;MGEKKDKLGRRETKFGNFICTQSQIGTCICRVVVAGSALEPSLPQLEIGQLGSIRSCRRMYSECIHHLYSTHTFALLHATHLLALPKRIPQQRLDTIRILRLRWTIRALPYLRRIGSHKLAYREDTENWEKGWAILGKMKGLKSLRVALVDPSAQDIWENSWLELEAAIMQPVKRVQVEGEFEVTLPYASCDVDRDMGACKVRLQRPGEAADGQP
;
A
#
# COMPACT_ATOMS: atom_id res chain seq x y z
N MET A 1 -3.56 42.48 -26.54
CA MET A 1 -4.06 41.10 -26.34
C MET A 1 -2.91 40.26 -25.83
N GLY A 2 -2.93 39.91 -24.54
CA GLY A 2 -1.90 39.10 -23.91
C GLY A 2 -2.53 38.31 -22.78
N GLU A 3 -2.98 37.09 -23.08
CA GLU A 3 -3.57 36.19 -22.10
C GLU A 3 -2.47 35.63 -21.20
N LYS A 4 -2.53 36.01 -19.92
CA LYS A 4 -1.77 35.39 -18.84
C LYS A 4 -2.33 33.98 -18.60
N LYS A 5 -1.52 32.95 -18.85
CA LYS A 5 -1.79 31.58 -18.40
C LYS A 5 -1.70 31.54 -16.87
N ASP A 6 -2.85 31.42 -16.22
CA ASP A 6 -2.93 31.18 -14.78
C ASP A 6 -2.32 29.81 -14.44
N LYS A 7 -1.34 29.85 -13.54
CA LYS A 7 -0.71 28.66 -12.98
C LYS A 7 -1.74 27.95 -12.10
N LEU A 8 -2.11 26.72 -12.47
CA LEU A 8 -2.96 25.84 -11.65
C LEU A 8 -2.39 25.77 -10.23
N GLY A 9 -3.11 26.40 -9.30
CA GLY A 9 -2.88 26.29 -7.88
C GLY A 9 -2.91 24.83 -7.45
N ARG A 10 -1.81 24.37 -6.86
CA ARG A 10 -1.69 23.06 -6.24
C ARG A 10 -2.66 22.99 -5.07
N ARG A 11 -3.89 22.51 -5.32
CA ARG A 11 -4.89 22.25 -4.27
C ARG A 11 -4.29 21.28 -3.27
N GLU A 12 -4.45 21.59 -1.98
CA GLU A 12 -4.13 20.69 -0.88
C GLU A 12 -4.94 19.41 -1.03
N THR A 13 -4.29 18.33 -1.46
CA THR A 13 -4.89 17.00 -1.53
C THR A 13 -5.25 16.56 -0.12
N LYS A 14 -6.53 16.70 0.23
CA LYS A 14 -7.13 16.02 1.39
C LYS A 14 -7.08 14.52 1.09
N PHE A 15 -6.23 13.81 1.81
CA PHE A 15 -6.24 12.35 1.78
C PHE A 15 -7.49 11.89 2.53
N GLY A 16 -8.49 11.39 1.81
CA GLY A 16 -9.64 10.72 2.42
C GLY A 16 -9.15 9.48 3.17
N ASN A 17 -9.61 9.31 4.41
CA ASN A 17 -9.36 8.10 5.18
C ASN A 17 -10.40 7.06 4.74
N PHE A 18 -9.99 6.09 3.91
CA PHE A 18 -10.87 5.02 3.48
C PHE A 18 -10.76 3.84 4.45
N ILE A 19 -11.91 3.36 4.92
CA ILE A 19 -12.03 2.17 5.75
C ILE A 19 -12.78 1.14 4.92
N CYS A 20 -12.17 -0.01 4.71
CA CYS A 20 -12.86 -1.12 4.07
C CYS A 20 -13.59 -1.90 5.17
N THR A 21 -14.92 -1.83 5.22
CA THR A 21 -15.73 -2.60 6.19
C THR A 21 -16.26 -3.92 5.64
N GLN A 22 -16.06 -4.22 4.36
CA GLN A 22 -16.56 -5.46 3.75
C GLN A 22 -15.66 -6.66 4.05
N SER A 23 -16.31 -7.71 4.58
CA SER A 23 -15.80 -9.06 4.83
C SER A 23 -15.62 -9.90 3.56
N GLN A 24 -15.75 -9.32 2.36
CA GLN A 24 -15.48 -10.07 1.12
C GLN A 24 -13.97 -10.21 0.92
N ILE A 25 -13.54 -11.43 1.21
CA ILE A 25 -12.26 -12.06 0.97
C ILE A 25 -11.96 -12.00 -0.54
N GLY A 26 -10.72 -11.67 -0.91
CA GLY A 26 -10.20 -11.91 -2.27
C GLY A 26 -10.02 -10.67 -3.15
N THR A 27 -11.01 -9.78 -3.28
CA THR A 27 -10.93 -8.69 -4.28
C THR A 27 -11.43 -7.36 -3.73
N CYS A 28 -10.58 -6.54 -3.11
CA CYS A 28 -10.94 -5.11 -3.03
C CYS A 28 -10.79 -4.50 -4.42
N ILE A 29 -11.88 -4.53 -5.18
CA ILE A 29 -12.10 -3.76 -6.41
C ILE A 29 -12.30 -2.28 -6.09
N CYS A 30 -11.59 -1.75 -5.08
CA CYS A 30 -11.60 -0.33 -4.76
C CYS A 30 -10.89 0.42 -5.92
N ARG A 31 -11.62 0.55 -7.04
CA ARG A 31 -11.41 1.43 -8.18
C ARG A 31 -11.12 2.76 -7.54
N VAL A 32 -9.87 3.21 -7.67
CA VAL A 32 -9.32 4.45 -7.12
C VAL A 32 -10.42 5.47 -6.87
N VAL A 33 -10.91 5.52 -5.63
CA VAL A 33 -11.88 6.53 -5.25
C VAL A 33 -11.06 7.76 -4.94
N VAL A 34 -10.84 8.56 -5.97
CA VAL A 34 -10.40 9.95 -5.79
C VAL A 34 -11.50 10.64 -4.99
N ALA A 35 -11.14 11.44 -3.97
CA ALA A 35 -12.12 12.32 -3.33
C ALA A 35 -12.82 13.15 -4.42
N GLY A 36 -14.15 13.02 -4.52
CA GLY A 36 -15.01 13.54 -5.57
C GLY A 36 -15.43 12.53 -6.65
N SER A 37 -15.08 11.24 -6.55
CA SER A 37 -15.53 10.22 -7.51
C SER A 37 -16.94 9.72 -7.19
N ALA A 38 -17.67 9.29 -8.23
CA ALA A 38 -19.01 8.71 -8.07
C ALA A 38 -19.05 7.44 -7.19
N LEU A 39 -17.90 6.82 -6.94
CA LEU A 39 -17.76 5.64 -6.09
C LEU A 39 -17.44 6.00 -4.62
N GLU A 40 -17.13 7.26 -4.32
CA GLU A 40 -16.90 7.75 -2.95
C GLU A 40 -18.07 7.55 -1.98
N PRO A 41 -19.33 7.83 -2.35
CA PRO A 41 -20.46 7.60 -1.45
C PRO A 41 -20.79 6.12 -1.25
N SER A 42 -20.26 5.22 -2.09
CA SER A 42 -20.50 3.78 -1.98
C SER A 42 -19.54 3.07 -1.01
N LEU A 43 -18.46 3.75 -0.60
CA LEU A 43 -17.54 3.21 0.39
C LEU A 43 -17.99 3.58 1.80
N PRO A 44 -17.98 2.63 2.74
CA PRO A 44 -18.27 2.90 4.14
C PRO A 44 -17.15 3.79 4.72
N GLN A 45 -17.41 5.08 4.78
CA GLN A 45 -16.53 6.04 5.45
C GLN A 45 -16.74 5.91 6.97
N LEU A 46 -15.71 6.19 7.77
CA LEU A 46 -15.98 6.41 9.20
C LEU A 46 -16.96 7.58 9.27
N GLU A 47 -18.12 7.37 9.88
CA GLU A 47 -19.11 8.43 9.97
C GLU A 47 -18.46 9.65 10.64
N ILE A 48 -18.70 10.83 10.09
CA ILE A 48 -18.16 12.09 10.63
C ILE A 48 -18.53 12.23 12.11
N GLY A 49 -19.70 11.70 12.52
CA GLY A 49 -20.13 11.60 13.91
C GLY A 49 -19.25 10.72 14.80
N GLN A 50 -18.76 9.57 14.29
CA GLN A 50 -17.86 8.67 15.02
C GLN A 50 -16.46 9.29 15.19
N LEU A 51 -15.94 9.96 14.17
CA LEU A 51 -14.70 10.75 14.32
C LEU A 51 -14.91 11.93 15.27
N GLY A 52 -16.07 12.58 15.20
CA GLY A 52 -16.45 13.69 16.07
C GLY A 52 -16.52 13.29 17.53
N SER A 53 -17.10 12.13 17.85
CA SER A 53 -17.20 11.64 19.22
C SER A 53 -15.83 11.27 19.80
N ILE A 54 -14.96 10.61 19.04
CA ILE A 54 -13.58 10.31 19.47
C ILE A 54 -12.78 11.60 19.69
N ARG A 55 -13.07 12.66 18.92
CA ARG A 55 -12.38 13.96 19.00
C ARG A 55 -13.07 14.96 19.94
N SER A 56 -14.16 14.57 20.61
CA SER A 56 -14.97 15.47 21.44
C SER A 56 -14.20 16.00 22.66
N CYS A 57 -13.42 15.15 23.33
CA CYS A 57 -12.57 15.55 24.45
C CYS A 57 -11.29 14.71 24.51
N ARG A 58 -10.29 15.20 25.28
CA ARG A 58 -8.99 14.51 25.44
C ARG A 58 -9.14 13.09 26.01
N ARG A 59 -10.07 12.90 26.95
CA ARG A 59 -10.32 11.61 27.60
C ARG A 59 -10.90 10.59 26.62
N MET A 60 -11.94 10.96 25.88
CA MET A 60 -12.48 10.11 24.81
C MET A 60 -11.43 9.79 23.76
N TYR A 61 -10.62 10.78 23.37
CA TYR A 61 -9.54 10.52 22.43
C TYR A 61 -8.56 9.48 22.99
N SER A 62 -8.06 9.64 24.21
CA SER A 62 -7.10 8.69 24.80
C SER A 62 -7.67 7.28 24.96
N GLU A 63 -8.95 7.15 25.31
CA GLU A 63 -9.61 5.86 25.54
C GLU A 63 -9.98 5.17 24.21
N CYS A 64 -10.48 5.91 23.21
CA CYS A 64 -10.99 5.32 21.98
C CYS A 64 -10.01 5.27 20.81
N ILE A 65 -8.95 6.07 20.78
CA ILE A 65 -8.06 6.15 19.61
C ILE A 65 -7.38 4.81 19.29
N HIS A 66 -7.14 3.96 20.29
CA HIS A 66 -6.61 2.61 20.07
C HIS A 66 -7.58 1.75 19.24
N HIS A 67 -8.89 1.84 19.50
CA HIS A 67 -9.89 1.10 18.74
C HIS A 67 -9.89 1.54 17.27
N LEU A 68 -9.74 2.85 17.00
CA LEU A 68 -9.65 3.36 15.63
C LEU A 68 -8.54 2.66 14.82
N TYR A 69 -7.36 2.47 15.39
CA TYR A 69 -6.24 1.86 14.66
C TYR A 69 -6.23 0.32 14.71
N SER A 70 -6.75 -0.28 15.78
CA SER A 70 -6.66 -1.73 15.97
C SER A 70 -7.78 -2.52 15.30
N THR A 71 -8.98 -1.96 15.17
CA THR A 71 -10.15 -2.69 14.64
C THR A 71 -10.35 -2.48 13.14
N HIS A 72 -9.83 -1.39 12.58
CA HIS A 72 -10.09 -1.02 11.20
C HIS A 72 -9.04 -1.56 10.24
N THR A 73 -9.50 -1.85 9.01
CA THR A 73 -8.62 -2.19 7.88
C THR A 73 -8.19 -0.92 7.17
N PHE A 74 -6.88 -0.67 7.13
CA PHE A 74 -6.30 0.48 6.45
C PHE A 74 -5.99 0.12 4.99
N ALA A 75 -6.66 0.77 4.05
CA ALA A 75 -6.43 0.59 2.63
C ALA A 75 -5.63 1.76 2.05
N LEU A 76 -4.38 1.52 1.66
CA LEU A 76 -3.49 2.50 1.04
C LEU A 76 -3.49 2.31 -0.48
N LEU A 77 -3.94 3.34 -1.21
CA LEU A 77 -4.03 3.30 -2.67
C LEU A 77 -2.69 3.50 -3.38
N HIS A 78 -1.74 4.14 -2.69
CA HIS A 78 -0.43 4.47 -3.24
C HIS A 78 0.66 4.26 -2.19
N ALA A 79 1.84 3.82 -2.65
CA ALA A 79 3.03 3.70 -1.82
C ALA A 79 3.44 5.04 -1.17
N THR A 80 3.12 6.17 -1.80
CA THR A 80 3.36 7.50 -1.21
C THR A 80 2.60 7.72 0.09
N HIS A 81 1.41 7.11 0.26
CA HIS A 81 0.67 7.19 1.52
C HIS A 81 1.39 6.41 2.62
N LEU A 82 1.95 5.25 2.29
CA LEU A 82 2.77 4.46 3.21
C LEU A 82 4.01 5.25 3.64
N LEU A 83 4.71 5.88 2.70
CA LEU A 83 5.90 6.69 2.99
C LEU A 83 5.59 7.95 3.82
N ALA A 84 4.38 8.51 3.68
CA ALA A 84 3.94 9.66 4.46
C ALA A 84 3.42 9.29 5.86
N LEU A 85 3.04 8.02 6.08
CA LEU A 85 2.36 7.57 7.29
C LEU A 85 3.17 7.85 8.58
N PRO A 86 4.48 7.53 8.65
CA PRO A 86 5.28 7.81 9.85
C PRO A 86 5.51 9.29 10.14
N LYS A 87 5.32 10.17 9.15
CA LYS A 87 5.42 11.61 9.35
C LYS A 87 4.15 12.21 9.95
N ARG A 88 3.01 11.53 9.80
CA ARG A 88 1.68 12.02 10.19
C ARG A 88 1.14 11.35 11.44
N ILE A 89 1.59 10.14 11.71
CA ILE A 89 1.08 9.29 12.78
C ILE A 89 2.25 8.90 13.68
N PRO A 90 2.17 9.13 15.01
CA PRO A 90 3.21 8.69 15.94
C PRO A 90 3.43 7.18 15.86
N GLN A 91 4.69 6.74 16.04
CA GLN A 91 5.06 5.31 15.94
C GLN A 91 4.17 4.41 16.82
N GLN A 92 3.86 4.85 18.05
CA GLN A 92 2.97 4.11 18.96
C GLN A 92 1.60 3.80 18.35
N ARG A 93 1.09 4.64 17.44
CA ARG A 93 -0.20 4.44 16.75
C ARG A 93 -0.02 3.60 15.50
N LEU A 94 1.08 3.75 14.78
CA LEU A 94 1.42 2.82 13.68
C LEU A 94 1.49 1.39 14.17
N ASP A 95 2.10 1.17 15.34
CA ASP A 95 2.23 -0.14 15.98
C ASP A 95 0.90 -0.70 16.50
N THR A 96 -0.19 0.06 16.44
CA THR A 96 -1.54 -0.45 16.77
C THR A 96 -2.33 -0.92 15.56
N ILE A 97 -1.87 -0.59 14.34
CA ILE A 97 -2.52 -1.03 13.10
C ILE A 97 -2.38 -2.54 12.96
N ARG A 98 -3.51 -3.24 12.85
CA ARG A 98 -3.55 -4.71 12.73
C ARG A 98 -3.70 -5.19 11.30
N ILE A 99 -4.47 -4.51 10.46
CA ILE A 99 -4.79 -4.95 9.10
C ILE A 99 -4.47 -3.82 8.12
N LEU A 100 -3.58 -4.09 7.17
CA LEU A 100 -3.20 -3.15 6.12
C LEU A 100 -3.28 -3.79 4.73
N ARG A 101 -3.96 -3.09 3.82
CA ARG A 101 -4.02 -3.40 2.40
C ARG A 101 -3.31 -2.30 1.63
N LEU A 102 -2.37 -2.65 0.77
CA LEU A 102 -1.60 -1.70 -0.01
C LEU A 102 -1.69 -2.05 -1.49
N ARG A 103 -2.05 -1.06 -2.31
CA ARG A 103 -1.86 -1.12 -3.76
C ARG A 103 -0.59 -0.34 -4.10
N TRP A 104 0.41 -1.04 -4.63
CA TRP A 104 1.69 -0.44 -5.02
C TRP A 104 1.84 -0.45 -6.53
N THR A 105 1.63 0.72 -7.15
CA THR A 105 1.85 0.89 -8.59
C THR A 105 3.35 1.07 -8.88
N ILE A 106 3.92 0.20 -9.71
CA ILE A 106 5.32 0.26 -10.15
C ILE A 106 5.41 1.24 -11.31
N ARG A 107 5.63 2.52 -11.00
CA ARG A 107 5.80 3.56 -12.04
C ARG A 107 7.18 3.52 -12.69
N ALA A 108 8.15 3.02 -11.94
CA ALA A 108 9.54 2.89 -12.32
C ALA A 108 10.08 1.64 -11.61
N LEU A 109 10.77 0.78 -12.36
CA LEU A 109 11.22 -0.51 -11.86
C LEU A 109 12.39 -0.31 -10.86
N PRO A 110 12.24 -0.75 -9.60
CA PRO A 110 13.33 -0.70 -8.61
C PRO A 110 14.54 -1.51 -9.07
N TYR A 111 15.74 -1.07 -8.72
CA TYR A 111 17.02 -1.72 -9.05
C TYR A 111 17.37 -1.79 -10.55
N LEU A 112 16.50 -1.32 -11.45
CA LEU A 112 16.83 -1.23 -12.87
C LEU A 112 18.06 -0.34 -13.07
N ARG A 113 19.02 -0.81 -13.86
CA ARG A 113 20.24 -0.08 -14.21
C ARG A 113 20.12 0.51 -15.60
N ARG A 114 20.78 1.65 -15.83
CA ARG A 114 20.86 2.22 -17.19
C ARG A 114 21.73 1.33 -18.07
N ILE A 115 21.33 1.16 -19.32
CA ILE A 115 22.10 0.42 -20.33
C ILE A 115 23.52 1.01 -20.40
N GLY A 116 24.54 0.15 -20.26
CA GLY A 116 25.95 0.57 -20.28
C GLY A 116 26.43 1.31 -19.03
N SER A 117 25.68 1.31 -17.92
CA SER A 117 26.10 1.93 -16.66
C SER A 117 25.75 1.09 -15.43
N HIS A 118 26.60 1.13 -14.41
CA HIS A 118 26.29 0.55 -13.09
C HIS A 118 25.31 1.41 -12.27
N LYS A 119 24.92 2.59 -12.76
CA LYS A 119 24.01 3.50 -12.06
C LYS A 119 22.56 3.04 -12.20
N LEU A 120 21.82 3.13 -11.10
CA LEU A 120 20.37 2.92 -11.08
C LEU A 120 19.67 3.94 -12.00
N ALA A 121 18.76 3.45 -12.83
CA ALA A 121 17.91 4.26 -13.69
C ALA A 121 16.97 5.14 -12.85
N TYR A 122 16.41 4.57 -11.77
CA TYR A 122 15.43 5.20 -10.90
C TYR A 122 15.85 5.09 -9.43
N ARG A 123 16.78 5.96 -9.02
CA ARG A 123 17.34 5.97 -7.66
C ARG A 123 16.28 6.25 -6.60
N GLU A 124 15.43 7.24 -6.83
CA GLU A 124 14.38 7.64 -5.88
C GLU A 124 13.34 6.54 -5.69
N ASP A 125 12.89 5.88 -6.77
CA ASP A 125 11.94 4.77 -6.68
C ASP A 125 12.53 3.55 -5.97
N THR A 126 13.81 3.26 -6.19
CA THR A 126 14.52 2.19 -5.45
C THR A 126 14.60 2.52 -3.96
N GLU A 127 14.94 3.76 -3.61
CA GLU A 127 14.94 4.19 -2.20
C GLU A 127 13.53 4.13 -1.59
N ASN A 128 12.50 4.52 -2.34
CA ASN A 128 11.11 4.48 -1.89
C ASN A 128 10.61 3.04 -1.70
N TRP A 129 11.03 2.12 -2.58
CA TRP A 129 10.79 0.69 -2.45
C TRP A 129 11.35 0.17 -1.12
N GLU A 130 12.64 0.38 -0.88
CA GLU A 130 13.30 -0.06 0.35
C GLU A 130 12.70 0.58 1.60
N LYS A 131 12.45 1.89 1.56
CA LYS A 131 11.85 2.62 2.68
C LYS A 131 10.44 2.12 2.97
N GLY A 132 9.61 1.87 1.96
CA GLY A 132 8.24 1.40 2.17
C GLY A 132 8.21 0.03 2.85
N TRP A 133 8.99 -0.94 2.36
CA TRP A 133 9.10 -2.24 3.02
C TRP A 133 9.71 -2.15 4.42
N ALA A 134 10.70 -1.27 4.64
CA ALA A 134 11.25 -1.02 5.96
C ALA A 134 10.23 -0.41 6.95
N ILE A 135 9.29 0.41 6.48
CA ILE A 135 8.19 0.93 7.31
C ILE A 135 7.27 -0.21 7.70
N LEU A 136 6.86 -1.04 6.74
CA LEU A 136 5.99 -2.20 7.00
C LEU A 136 6.63 -3.17 8.00
N GLY A 137 7.92 -3.47 7.85
CA GLY A 137 8.66 -4.33 8.79
C GLY A 137 8.82 -3.74 10.20
N LYS A 138 8.64 -2.43 10.38
CA LYS A 138 8.67 -1.78 11.70
C LYS A 138 7.31 -1.76 12.40
N MET A 139 6.21 -2.05 11.70
CA MET A 139 4.86 -2.03 12.26
C MET A 139 4.61 -3.27 13.11
N LYS A 140 4.94 -3.21 14.40
CA LYS A 140 4.87 -4.37 15.32
C LYS A 140 3.46 -4.90 15.55
N GLY A 141 2.44 -4.07 15.34
CA GLY A 141 1.06 -4.48 15.49
C GLY A 141 0.50 -5.29 14.35
N LEU A 142 1.17 -5.30 13.19
CA LEU A 142 0.60 -5.78 11.95
C LEU A 142 0.38 -7.29 12.00
N LYS A 143 -0.88 -7.70 11.85
CA LYS A 143 -1.32 -9.09 11.86
C LYS A 143 -1.72 -9.59 10.48
N SER A 144 -2.26 -8.71 9.63
CA SER A 144 -2.62 -9.04 8.26
C SER A 144 -2.11 -7.94 7.32
N LEU A 145 -1.27 -8.33 6.36
CA LEU A 145 -0.69 -7.47 5.34
C LEU A 145 -1.01 -8.06 3.98
N ARG A 146 -1.70 -7.29 3.13
CA ARG A 146 -1.90 -7.65 1.72
C ARG A 146 -1.35 -6.55 0.83
N VAL A 147 -0.40 -6.88 -0.03
CA VAL A 147 0.20 -5.93 -0.97
C VAL A 147 -0.06 -6.39 -2.39
N ALA A 148 -0.77 -5.57 -3.18
CA ALA A 148 -0.96 -5.81 -4.60
C ALA A 148 0.01 -4.94 -5.40
N LEU A 149 0.99 -5.58 -6.05
CA LEU A 149 1.90 -4.93 -6.97
C LEU A 149 1.24 -4.82 -8.35
N VAL A 150 1.30 -3.65 -8.95
CA VAL A 150 0.62 -3.38 -10.23
C VAL A 150 1.54 -2.61 -11.15
N ASP A 151 1.76 -3.11 -12.35
CA ASP A 151 2.34 -2.32 -13.42
C ASP A 151 1.23 -1.58 -14.18
N PRO A 152 1.22 -0.22 -14.19
CA PRO A 152 0.29 0.54 -15.02
C PRO A 152 0.78 0.72 -16.46
N SER A 153 1.97 0.20 -16.83
CA SER A 153 2.51 0.35 -18.18
C SER A 153 1.64 -0.36 -19.22
N ALA A 154 1.58 0.19 -20.43
CA ALA A 154 0.89 -0.47 -21.54
C ALA A 154 1.77 -1.63 -22.03
N GLN A 155 1.20 -2.84 -22.16
CA GLN A 155 1.89 -4.05 -22.65
C GLN A 155 2.99 -4.61 -21.73
N ASP A 156 2.89 -4.41 -20.41
CA ASP A 156 3.77 -5.07 -19.43
C ASP A 156 5.27 -4.91 -19.74
N ILE A 157 5.66 -3.69 -20.13
CA ILE A 157 7.01 -3.38 -20.65
C ILE A 157 8.11 -3.78 -19.65
N TRP A 158 7.79 -3.80 -18.36
CA TRP A 158 8.73 -4.15 -17.30
C TRP A 158 8.79 -5.65 -16.99
N GLU A 159 7.98 -6.50 -17.59
CA GLU A 159 7.88 -7.93 -17.23
C GLU A 159 9.25 -8.63 -17.30
N ASN A 160 9.94 -8.54 -18.44
CA ASN A 160 11.24 -9.18 -18.61
C ASN A 160 12.28 -8.68 -17.60
N SER A 161 12.39 -7.35 -17.45
CA SER A 161 13.32 -6.76 -16.49
C SER A 161 12.94 -7.05 -15.03
N TRP A 162 11.65 -7.21 -14.74
CA TRP A 162 11.18 -7.63 -13.44
C TRP A 162 11.66 -9.04 -13.13
N LEU A 163 11.48 -9.99 -14.05
CA LEU A 163 11.91 -11.39 -13.86
C LEU A 163 13.42 -11.49 -13.62
N GLU A 164 14.23 -10.71 -14.35
CA GLU A 164 15.68 -10.64 -14.14
C GLU A 164 16.07 -10.08 -12.76
N LEU A 165 15.34 -9.08 -12.26
CA LEU A 165 15.63 -8.37 -11.02
C LEU A 165 14.85 -8.90 -9.82
N GLU A 166 13.97 -9.86 -10.02
CA GLU A 166 12.96 -10.27 -9.06
C GLU A 166 13.60 -10.69 -7.73
N ALA A 167 14.72 -11.43 -7.78
CA ALA A 167 15.46 -11.84 -6.60
C ALA A 167 15.94 -10.65 -5.76
N ALA A 168 16.39 -9.56 -6.40
CA ALA A 168 16.79 -8.34 -5.73
C ALA A 168 15.58 -7.53 -5.22
N ILE A 169 14.53 -7.44 -6.03
CA ILE A 169 13.28 -6.73 -5.68
C ILE A 169 12.59 -7.38 -4.46
N MET A 170 12.70 -8.69 -4.31
CA MET A 170 12.13 -9.43 -3.18
C MET A 170 12.97 -9.35 -1.89
N GLN A 171 14.24 -8.93 -1.93
CA GLN A 171 15.07 -8.85 -0.70
C GLN A 171 14.48 -7.94 0.39
N PRO A 172 13.98 -6.72 0.08
CA PRO A 172 13.29 -5.90 1.08
C PRO A 172 12.01 -6.52 1.61
N VAL A 173 11.28 -7.29 0.78
CA VAL A 173 10.03 -7.98 1.16
C VAL A 173 10.31 -9.01 2.25
N LYS A 174 11.40 -9.78 2.12
CA LYS A 174 11.83 -10.79 3.11
C LYS A 174 12.11 -10.22 4.50
N ARG A 175 12.39 -8.92 4.61
CA ARG A 175 12.65 -8.24 5.90
C ARG A 175 11.37 -7.97 6.68
N VAL A 176 10.21 -8.06 6.03
CA VAL A 176 8.93 -7.87 6.69
C VAL A 176 8.55 -9.15 7.41
N GLN A 177 8.41 -9.06 8.73
CA GLN A 177 7.96 -10.14 9.59
C GLN A 177 6.58 -9.77 10.13
N VAL A 178 5.58 -10.52 9.69
CA VAL A 178 4.19 -10.40 10.14
C VAL A 178 3.81 -11.72 10.79
N GLU A 179 3.20 -11.67 11.97
CA GLU A 179 2.86 -12.87 12.73
C GLU A 179 1.68 -13.65 12.13
N GLY A 180 0.77 -12.96 11.44
CA GLY A 180 -0.42 -13.56 10.81
C GLY A 180 -0.30 -13.67 9.29
N GLU A 181 -1.33 -13.20 8.59
CA GLU A 181 -1.41 -13.29 7.13
C GLU A 181 -0.48 -12.26 6.47
N PHE A 182 0.43 -12.72 5.63
CA PHE A 182 1.21 -11.85 4.76
C PHE A 182 1.09 -12.34 3.32
N GLU A 183 0.41 -11.56 2.48
CA GLU A 183 0.15 -11.87 1.09
C GLU A 183 0.71 -10.77 0.19
N VAL A 184 1.41 -11.16 -0.86
CA VAL A 184 1.89 -10.26 -1.91
C VAL A 184 1.42 -10.77 -3.27
N THR A 185 0.54 -10.03 -3.92
CA THR A 185 0.16 -10.28 -5.30
C THR A 185 1.22 -9.67 -6.21
N LEU A 186 1.84 -10.51 -7.04
CA LEU A 186 2.87 -10.13 -7.99
C LEU A 186 2.26 -9.44 -9.22
N PRO A 187 3.03 -8.59 -9.93
CA PRO A 187 2.48 -7.81 -11.03
C PRO A 187 2.18 -8.63 -12.29
N TYR A 188 2.86 -9.77 -12.51
CA TYR A 188 2.73 -10.58 -13.73
C TYR A 188 2.44 -12.05 -13.41
N ALA A 189 1.77 -12.74 -14.33
CA ALA A 189 1.45 -14.16 -14.21
C ALA A 189 2.69 -15.06 -14.36
N SER A 190 3.72 -14.56 -15.03
CA SER A 190 5.02 -15.21 -15.23
C SER A 190 5.91 -15.23 -13.98
N CYS A 191 5.53 -14.48 -12.93
CA CYS A 191 6.32 -14.41 -11.70
C CYS A 191 6.33 -15.74 -10.92
N ASP A 192 7.43 -15.98 -10.23
CA ASP A 192 7.66 -17.19 -9.44
C ASP A 192 7.02 -17.06 -8.04
N VAL A 193 5.89 -17.75 -7.85
CA VAL A 193 5.15 -17.76 -6.58
C VAL A 193 5.66 -18.80 -5.58
N ASP A 194 6.39 -19.82 -6.04
CA ASP A 194 6.92 -20.92 -5.22
C ASP A 194 8.33 -20.61 -4.68
N ARG A 195 8.78 -19.37 -4.84
CA ARG A 195 10.10 -18.92 -4.43
C ARG A 195 10.35 -19.10 -2.94
N ASP A 196 11.58 -19.52 -2.61
CA ASP A 196 12.05 -19.54 -1.24
C ASP A 196 12.15 -18.12 -0.65
N MET A 197 11.26 -17.82 0.28
CA MET A 197 11.23 -16.57 1.05
C MET A 197 11.95 -16.68 2.40
N GLY A 198 12.66 -17.80 2.63
CA GLY A 198 13.41 -18.07 3.85
C GLY A 198 12.50 -18.12 5.07
N ALA A 199 12.86 -17.36 6.11
CA ALA A 199 12.04 -17.26 7.33
C ALA A 199 10.78 -16.40 7.16
N CYS A 200 10.62 -15.69 6.03
CA CYS A 200 9.48 -14.82 5.78
C CYS A 200 8.26 -15.65 5.35
N LYS A 201 7.19 -15.64 6.16
CA LYS A 201 5.93 -16.37 5.91
C LYS A 201 5.01 -15.70 4.88
N VAL A 202 5.59 -15.06 3.87
CA VAL A 202 4.82 -14.38 2.82
C VAL A 202 4.28 -15.40 1.81
N ARG A 203 3.01 -15.26 1.48
CA ARG A 203 2.37 -16.00 0.39
C ARG A 203 2.40 -15.12 -0.86
N LEU A 204 3.07 -15.59 -1.89
CA LEU A 204 3.06 -14.94 -3.19
C LEU A 204 1.84 -15.43 -3.98
N GLN A 205 1.18 -14.53 -4.69
CA GLN A 205 0.00 -14.84 -5.50
C GLN A 205 0.17 -14.26 -6.90
N ARG A 206 -0.34 -14.95 -7.92
CA ARG A 206 -0.38 -14.39 -9.28
C ARG A 206 -1.47 -13.33 -9.41
N PRO A 207 -1.34 -12.39 -10.36
CA PRO A 207 -2.43 -11.48 -10.67
C PRO A 207 -3.64 -12.29 -11.18
N GLY A 208 -4.80 -12.11 -10.53
CA GLY A 208 -6.05 -12.80 -10.90
C GLY A 208 -6.35 -14.07 -10.11
N GLU A 209 -5.37 -14.66 -9.39
CA GLU A 209 -5.58 -15.78 -8.45
C GLU A 209 -6.22 -15.33 -7.11
N ALA A 210 -7.07 -14.31 -7.14
CA ALA A 210 -7.78 -13.84 -5.97
C ALA A 210 -8.82 -14.89 -5.52
N ALA A 211 -8.33 -15.88 -4.77
CA ALA A 211 -9.05 -16.83 -3.92
C ALA A 211 -10.49 -17.12 -4.36
N ASP A 212 -10.64 -17.90 -5.43
CA ASP A 212 -11.78 -18.80 -5.54
C ASP A 212 -11.69 -19.80 -4.37
N GLY A 213 -12.45 -19.50 -3.32
CA GLY A 213 -13.10 -20.45 -2.40
C GLY A 213 -12.26 -21.53 -1.71
N GLN A 214 -12.32 -21.54 -0.38
CA GLN A 214 -12.96 -22.69 0.27
C GLN A 214 -13.68 -22.26 1.56
N PRO A 215 -14.76 -22.99 1.92
CA PRO A 215 -15.89 -22.53 2.73
C PRO A 215 -15.60 -22.29 4.22
#